data_AF-A0A3B9L7G9-F1
#
_entry.id   AF-A0A3B9L7G9-F1
#
_cell.length_a   1.000
_cell.length_b   1.000
_cell.length_c   1.000
_cell.angle_alpha   90.00
_cell.angle_beta   90.00
_cell.angle_gamma   90.00
#
_symmetry.space_group_name_H-M   'P 1'
#
loop_
_entity.id
_entity.type
_entity.pdbx_description
1 polymer ?
#
loop_
_entity_poly.entity_id
_entity_poly.type
_entity_poly.pdbx_seq_one_letter_code
_entity_poly.pdbx_strand_id
1 'polypeptide(L)'
;MNDPLSNFDWLTLYERYDSRCSGFNQNALKLSIFDRNDLSRPSTDRELYYKLVSIFSPLNLHTHAEPIEAYEALLYWKLYSQKAAISNLEKIWLPEHSTKRVKSQDTFKRLLSELPITIEHSGVEVIELIKWLGKFNLPGMASSTAIPVRTTFLHFIYPEVVPIFDRMVLRAIGVWGKNANQSYKVLSEYLPFSWGLAEKYRNQIALTRNESPIRAIDMALWVGRGIDQ
;
A
#
# COMPACT_ATOMS: atom_id res chain seq x y z
N MET A 1 -12.38 -6.06 16.80
CA MET A 1 -11.24 -6.61 16.04
C MET A 1 -10.52 -7.57 16.97
N ASN A 2 -10.11 -8.72 16.45
CA ASN A 2 -9.46 -9.77 17.23
C ASN A 2 -8.02 -9.93 16.77
N ASP A 3 -7.12 -10.31 17.67
CA ASP A 3 -5.73 -10.61 17.35
C ASP A 3 -5.59 -12.06 16.84
N PRO A 4 -5.31 -12.29 15.55
CA PRO A 4 -5.17 -13.63 14.99
C PRO A 4 -3.72 -14.15 15.06
N LEU A 5 -2.77 -13.38 15.60
CA LEU A 5 -1.32 -13.64 15.47
C LEU A 5 -0.70 -14.30 16.70
N SER A 6 -1.50 -14.69 17.70
CA SER A 6 -1.03 -15.31 18.96
C SER A 6 -0.12 -16.52 18.74
N ASN A 7 -0.43 -17.35 17.74
CA ASN A 7 0.32 -18.55 17.38
C ASN A 7 0.94 -18.45 15.96
N PHE A 8 1.16 -17.22 15.47
CA PHE A 8 1.73 -17.03 14.14
C PHE A 8 3.21 -17.43 14.10
N ASP A 9 3.58 -18.27 13.13
CA ASP A 9 4.98 -18.59 12.86
C ASP A 9 5.66 -17.47 12.07
N TRP A 10 6.40 -16.63 12.79
CA TRP A 10 7.11 -15.47 12.23
C TRP A 10 8.33 -15.86 11.41
N LEU A 11 8.92 -17.04 11.62
CA LEU A 11 10.12 -17.48 10.89
C LEU A 11 9.82 -17.77 9.41
N THR A 12 8.59 -18.20 9.11
CA THR A 12 8.13 -18.50 7.75
C THR A 12 7.35 -17.37 7.09
N LEU A 13 7.32 -16.16 7.69
CA LEU A 13 6.50 -15.03 7.22
C LEU A 13 6.74 -14.73 5.73
N TYR A 14 8.00 -14.58 5.32
CA TYR A 14 8.37 -14.20 3.96
C TYR A 14 7.96 -15.26 2.93
N GLU A 15 8.27 -16.52 3.19
CA GLU A 15 7.91 -17.64 2.29
C GLU A 15 6.38 -17.78 2.18
N ARG A 16 5.67 -17.71 3.31
CA ARG A 16 4.20 -17.79 3.33
C ARG A 16 3.55 -16.57 2.68
N TYR A 17 4.17 -15.40 2.74
CA TYR A 17 3.69 -14.22 2.06
C TYR A 17 3.89 -14.33 0.54
N ASP A 18 5.11 -14.62 0.11
CA ASP A 18 5.48 -14.70 -1.32
C ASP A 18 4.67 -15.80 -2.04
N SER A 19 4.44 -16.95 -1.40
CA SER A 19 3.59 -18.03 -1.94
C SER A 19 2.12 -17.61 -2.16
N ARG A 20 1.62 -16.61 -1.41
CA ARG A 20 0.27 -16.05 -1.56
C ARG A 20 0.19 -14.95 -2.62
N CYS A 21 1.32 -14.53 -3.19
CA CYS A 21 1.43 -13.47 -4.20
C CYS A 21 1.69 -14.02 -5.61
N SER A 22 1.24 -15.25 -5.91
CA SER A 22 1.47 -15.94 -7.19
C SER A 22 0.88 -15.26 -8.44
N GLY A 23 0.01 -14.26 -8.26
CA GLY A 23 -0.55 -13.45 -9.36
C GLY A 23 0.37 -12.34 -9.86
N PHE A 24 1.53 -12.12 -9.21
CA PHE A 24 2.48 -11.08 -9.59
C PHE A 24 3.11 -11.36 -10.96
N ASN A 25 3.04 -10.36 -11.85
CA ASN A 25 3.67 -10.37 -13.16
C ASN A 25 4.80 -9.31 -13.23
N GLN A 26 6.06 -9.78 -13.23
CA GLN A 26 7.24 -8.91 -13.35
C GLN A 26 7.29 -8.14 -14.68
N ASN A 27 6.55 -8.57 -15.71
CA ASN A 27 6.54 -7.97 -17.03
C ASN A 27 5.37 -6.99 -17.26
N ALA A 28 4.64 -6.64 -16.21
CA ALA A 28 3.51 -5.72 -16.33
C ALA A 28 3.96 -4.33 -16.81
N LEU A 29 3.27 -3.77 -17.81
CA LEU A 29 3.57 -2.44 -18.37
C LEU A 29 3.61 -1.30 -17.33
N LYS A 30 2.95 -1.46 -16.18
CA LYS A 30 2.87 -0.47 -15.09
C LYS A 30 4.18 -0.38 -14.30
N LEU A 31 5.11 -1.29 -14.58
CA LEU A 31 6.43 -1.34 -13.96
C LEU A 31 7.47 -0.59 -14.80
N SER A 32 7.05 0.26 -15.75
CA SER A 32 7.92 1.00 -16.67
C SER A 32 8.93 1.92 -15.98
N ILE A 33 8.64 2.39 -14.76
CA ILE A 33 9.60 3.17 -13.95
C ILE A 33 10.92 2.42 -13.73
N PHE A 34 10.88 1.08 -13.74
CA PHE A 34 12.05 0.22 -13.59
C PHE A 34 12.76 -0.06 -14.93
N ASP A 35 12.27 0.43 -16.06
CA ASP A 35 12.93 0.23 -17.36
C ASP A 35 13.96 1.33 -17.66
N ARG A 36 13.85 2.50 -17.02
CA ARG A 36 14.54 3.74 -17.44
C ARG A 36 15.68 4.19 -16.51
N ASN A 37 15.93 3.50 -15.40
CA ASN A 37 16.76 4.02 -14.30
C ASN A 37 17.85 3.05 -13.78
N ASP A 38 18.34 2.11 -14.59
CA ASP A 38 19.25 1.01 -14.16
C ASP A 38 18.74 0.18 -12.97
N LEU A 39 17.46 0.34 -12.64
CA LEU A 39 16.78 -0.45 -11.64
C LEU A 39 16.38 -1.76 -12.29
N SER A 40 16.82 -2.90 -11.77
CA SER A 40 16.25 -4.17 -12.21
C SER A 40 14.73 -4.18 -11.98
N ARG A 41 13.96 -4.78 -12.88
CA ARG A 41 12.54 -5.05 -12.61
C ARG A 41 12.42 -5.94 -11.37
N PRO A 42 11.45 -5.68 -10.48
CA PRO A 42 11.22 -6.54 -9.32
C PRO A 42 10.78 -7.93 -9.75
N SER A 43 11.42 -8.95 -9.18
CA SER A 43 11.12 -10.37 -9.41
C SER A 43 9.93 -10.87 -8.58
N THR A 44 9.59 -10.17 -7.50
CA THR A 44 8.51 -10.53 -6.57
C THR A 44 7.67 -9.32 -6.16
N ASP A 45 6.46 -9.56 -5.65
CA ASP A 45 5.61 -8.55 -5.01
C ASP A 45 6.35 -7.79 -3.89
N ARG A 46 7.10 -8.53 -3.06
CA ARG A 46 7.85 -7.98 -1.93
C ARG A 46 9.04 -7.14 -2.37
N GLU A 47 9.74 -7.56 -3.43
CA GLU A 47 10.80 -6.73 -4.03
C GLU A 47 10.22 -5.44 -4.63
N LEU A 48 9.06 -5.51 -5.30
CA LEU A 48 8.35 -4.32 -5.77
C LEU A 48 8.02 -3.39 -4.59
N TYR A 49 7.54 -3.94 -3.47
CA TYR A 49 7.27 -3.16 -2.27
C TYR A 49 8.51 -2.37 -1.80
N TYR A 50 9.67 -3.02 -1.64
CA TYR A 50 10.89 -2.33 -1.19
C TYR A 50 11.35 -1.24 -2.16
N LYS A 51 11.30 -1.52 -3.47
CA LYS A 51 11.65 -0.52 -4.49
C LYS A 51 10.70 0.67 -4.46
N LEU A 52 9.40 0.44 -4.28
CA LEU A 52 8.42 1.51 -4.15
C LEU A 52 8.60 2.34 -2.87
N VAL A 53 8.87 1.71 -1.71
CA VAL A 53 9.19 2.44 -0.47
C VAL A 53 10.43 3.32 -0.66
N SER A 54 11.45 2.82 -1.37
CA SER A 54 12.64 3.61 -1.68
C SER A 54 12.33 4.81 -2.56
N ILE A 55 11.50 4.64 -3.61
CA ILE A 55 11.06 5.72 -4.51
C ILE A 55 10.20 6.75 -3.77
N PHE A 56 9.28 6.28 -2.92
CA PHE A 56 8.35 7.12 -2.17
C PHE A 56 8.92 7.69 -0.86
N SER A 57 10.17 7.37 -0.53
CA SER A 57 10.87 7.98 0.59
C SER A 57 10.91 9.50 0.41
N PRO A 58 10.65 10.31 1.47
CA PRO A 58 10.70 11.77 1.38
C PRO A 58 12.00 12.34 0.78
N LEU A 59 13.11 11.60 0.91
CA LEU A 59 14.41 11.99 0.34
C LEU A 59 14.49 11.83 -1.19
N ASN A 60 13.70 10.91 -1.76
CA ASN A 60 13.71 10.56 -3.19
C ASN A 60 12.46 11.04 -3.93
N LEU A 61 11.43 11.46 -3.20
CA LEU A 61 10.11 11.79 -3.72
C LEU A 61 10.12 12.84 -4.85
N HIS A 62 11.14 13.71 -4.86
CA HIS A 62 11.27 14.82 -5.81
C HIS A 62 12.33 14.60 -6.91
N THR A 63 13.03 13.46 -6.91
CA THR A 63 14.17 13.25 -7.82
C THR A 63 13.77 12.60 -9.16
N HIS A 64 12.56 12.07 -9.27
CA HIS A 64 12.09 11.39 -10.47
C HIS A 64 11.48 12.36 -11.50
N ALA A 65 11.88 12.24 -12.77
CA ALA A 65 11.34 13.05 -13.86
C ALA A 65 9.85 12.73 -14.16
N GLU A 66 9.49 11.44 -14.08
CA GLU A 66 8.13 10.92 -14.29
C GLU A 66 7.53 10.26 -13.03
N PRO A 67 7.19 11.01 -11.96
CA PRO A 67 6.66 10.43 -10.72
C PRO A 67 5.34 9.68 -10.91
N ILE A 68 4.55 9.98 -11.95
CA ILE A 68 3.33 9.20 -12.26
C ILE A 68 3.62 7.72 -12.55
N GLU A 69 4.80 7.36 -13.09
CA GLU A 69 5.14 5.95 -13.31
C GLU A 69 5.31 5.20 -11.99
N ALA A 70 5.83 5.86 -10.95
CA ALA A 70 5.87 5.30 -9.59
C ALA A 70 4.47 5.04 -9.05
N TYR A 71 3.55 5.96 -9.32
CA TYR A 71 2.15 5.83 -8.94
C TYR A 71 1.44 4.69 -9.68
N GLU A 72 1.72 4.52 -10.98
CA GLU A 72 1.22 3.41 -11.78
C GLU A 72 1.72 2.06 -11.23
N ALA A 73 3.00 1.97 -10.86
CA ALA A 73 3.58 0.80 -10.22
C ALA A 73 2.96 0.50 -8.85
N LEU A 74 2.67 1.53 -8.05
CA LEU A 74 1.95 1.39 -6.78
C LEU A 74 0.51 0.91 -6.97
N LEU A 75 -0.23 1.46 -7.93
CA LEU A 75 -1.57 1.00 -8.27
C LEU A 75 -1.55 -0.44 -8.75
N TYR A 76 -0.54 -0.83 -9.52
CA TYR A 76 -0.33 -2.21 -9.90
C TYR A 76 -0.11 -3.11 -8.68
N TRP A 77 0.79 -2.75 -7.77
CA TRP A 77 1.02 -3.49 -6.51
C TRP A 77 -0.28 -3.69 -5.73
N LYS A 78 -1.11 -2.64 -5.60
CA LYS A 78 -2.39 -2.72 -4.89
C LYS A 78 -3.44 -3.59 -5.59
N LEU A 79 -3.44 -3.64 -6.92
CA LEU A 79 -4.58 -4.12 -7.71
C LEU A 79 -4.32 -5.41 -8.48
N TYR A 80 -3.08 -5.92 -8.59
CA TYR A 80 -2.79 -7.06 -9.48
C TYR A 80 -3.57 -8.33 -9.15
N SER A 81 -3.94 -8.52 -7.88
CA SER A 81 -4.82 -9.62 -7.46
C SER A 81 -6.29 -9.45 -7.90
N GLN A 82 -6.66 -8.27 -8.42
CA GLN A 82 -7.99 -7.88 -8.88
C GLN A 82 -7.98 -7.64 -10.41
N LYS A 83 -8.05 -8.73 -11.19
CA LYS A 83 -7.94 -8.69 -12.67
C LYS A 83 -8.78 -7.60 -13.35
N ALA A 84 -10.03 -7.41 -12.92
CA ALA A 84 -10.92 -6.38 -13.47
C ALA A 84 -10.41 -4.95 -13.20
N ALA A 85 -9.83 -4.69 -12.03
CA ALA A 85 -9.29 -3.39 -11.67
C ALA A 85 -8.04 -3.05 -12.49
N ILE A 86 -7.14 -4.02 -12.70
CA ILE A 86 -5.97 -3.85 -13.58
C ILE A 86 -6.38 -3.61 -15.03
N SER A 87 -7.34 -4.39 -15.56
CA SER A 87 -7.80 -4.17 -16.94
C SER A 87 -8.38 -2.76 -17.12
N ASN A 88 -9.06 -2.22 -16.10
CA ASN A 88 -9.58 -0.85 -16.16
C ASN A 88 -8.47 0.20 -16.11
N LEU A 89 -7.42 -0.04 -15.30
CA LEU A 89 -6.24 0.83 -15.26
C LEU A 89 -5.56 0.87 -16.64
N GLU A 90 -5.37 -0.29 -17.29
CA GLU A 90 -4.77 -0.38 -18.63
C GLU A 90 -5.57 0.38 -19.68
N LYS A 91 -6.87 0.12 -19.76
CA LYS A 91 -7.71 0.64 -20.85
C LYS A 91 -7.99 2.14 -20.73
N ILE A 92 -8.05 2.65 -19.51
CA ILE A 92 -8.54 4.02 -19.27
C ILE A 92 -7.39 5.00 -19.02
N TRP A 93 -6.27 4.54 -18.46
CA TRP A 93 -5.25 5.44 -17.89
C TRP A 93 -3.86 5.33 -18.49
N LEU A 94 -3.43 4.13 -18.91
CA LEU A 94 -2.08 3.89 -19.45
C LEU A 94 -1.82 4.27 -20.93
N PRO A 95 -2.71 4.89 -21.73
CA PRO A 95 -2.28 5.39 -23.03
C PRO A 95 -1.20 6.47 -22.85
N GLU A 96 0.01 6.22 -23.35
CA GLU A 96 1.26 6.97 -23.13
C GLU A 96 1.16 8.48 -23.41
N HIS A 97 0.15 8.92 -24.17
CA HIS A 97 -0.04 10.32 -24.58
C HIS A 97 -1.45 10.86 -24.31
N SER A 98 -2.22 10.25 -23.42
CA SER A 98 -3.53 10.81 -23.08
C SER A 98 -3.38 12.13 -22.32
N THR A 99 -4.21 13.14 -22.65
CA THR A 99 -4.34 14.37 -21.86
C THR A 99 -4.64 14.09 -20.38
N LYS A 100 -5.25 12.94 -20.08
CA LYS A 100 -5.50 12.48 -18.71
C LYS A 100 -4.21 12.14 -17.96
N ARG A 101 -3.27 11.42 -18.58
CA ARG A 101 -1.98 11.06 -17.96
C ARG A 101 -1.17 12.32 -17.60
N VAL A 102 -1.09 13.30 -18.51
CA VAL A 102 -0.41 14.58 -18.26
C VAL A 102 -1.05 15.34 -17.10
N LYS A 103 -2.37 15.48 -17.08
CA LYS A 103 -3.08 16.14 -15.96
C LYS A 103 -2.88 15.42 -14.62
N SER A 104 -2.86 14.10 -14.64
CA SER A 104 -2.60 13.30 -13.43
C SER A 104 -1.16 13.43 -12.95
N GLN A 105 -0.20 13.48 -13.86
CA GLN A 105 1.21 13.77 -13.54
C GLN A 105 1.34 15.12 -12.83
N ASP A 106 0.73 16.20 -13.34
CA ASP A 106 0.78 17.51 -12.68
C ASP A 106 0.06 17.51 -11.32
N THR A 107 -1.10 16.85 -11.25
CA THR A 107 -1.84 16.67 -9.99
C THR A 107 -1.01 15.89 -8.97
N PHE A 108 -0.28 14.87 -9.42
CA PHE A 108 0.56 14.05 -8.57
C PHE A 108 1.78 14.82 -8.10
N LYS A 109 2.47 15.56 -8.98
CA LYS A 109 3.57 16.44 -8.58
C LYS A 109 3.15 17.44 -7.51
N ARG A 110 1.97 18.07 -7.68
CA ARG A 110 1.40 18.97 -6.68
C ARG A 110 1.12 18.24 -5.36
N LEU A 111 0.50 17.06 -5.43
CA LEU A 111 0.28 16.23 -4.24
C LEU A 111 1.60 15.97 -3.50
N LEU A 112 2.62 15.52 -4.20
CA LEU A 112 3.93 15.20 -3.60
C LEU A 112 4.58 16.43 -2.96
N SER A 113 4.44 17.62 -3.56
CA SER A 113 4.99 18.86 -2.99
C SER A 113 4.26 19.38 -1.75
N GLU A 114 3.01 18.95 -1.53
CA GLU A 114 2.19 19.38 -0.39
C GLU A 114 2.18 18.35 0.74
N LEU A 115 2.76 17.16 0.54
CA LEU A 115 2.84 16.13 1.57
C LEU A 115 3.86 16.50 2.66
N PRO A 116 3.54 16.25 3.94
CA PRO A 116 4.51 16.48 5.01
C PRO A 116 5.67 15.48 4.91
N ILE A 117 6.87 15.87 5.34
CA ILE A 117 8.04 14.97 5.31
C ILE A 117 7.87 13.82 6.31
N THR A 118 7.25 14.12 7.46
CA THR A 118 6.96 13.17 8.53
C THR A 118 5.55 13.41 9.04
N ILE A 119 4.92 12.38 9.58
CA ILE A 119 3.64 12.48 10.28
C ILE A 119 3.77 11.87 11.68
N GLU A 120 2.95 12.30 12.63
CA GLU A 120 2.96 11.71 13.97
C GLU A 120 2.23 10.38 13.97
N HIS A 121 2.52 9.58 14.99
CA HIS A 121 1.82 8.33 15.27
C HIS A 121 0.44 8.60 15.92
N SER A 122 -0.40 9.34 15.19
CA SER A 122 -1.68 9.91 15.63
C SER A 122 -2.82 9.49 14.71
N GLY A 123 -3.85 8.84 15.27
CA GLY A 123 -4.96 8.33 14.47
C GLY A 123 -5.77 9.46 13.81
N VAL A 124 -5.84 10.62 14.47
CA VAL A 124 -6.52 11.81 13.97
C VAL A 124 -5.78 12.37 12.75
N GLU A 125 -4.46 12.59 12.87
CA GLU A 125 -3.64 13.14 11.80
C GLU A 125 -3.66 12.25 10.56
N VAL A 126 -3.50 10.93 10.73
CA VAL A 126 -3.55 9.97 9.62
C VAL A 126 -4.90 10.03 8.90
N ILE A 127 -6.02 10.10 9.64
CA ILE A 127 -7.36 10.18 9.05
C ILE A 127 -7.57 11.50 8.31
N GLU A 128 -7.11 12.62 8.87
CA GLU A 128 -7.19 13.93 8.21
C GLU A 128 -6.39 13.96 6.91
N LEU A 129 -5.18 13.40 6.92
CA LEU A 129 -4.35 13.27 5.73
C LEU A 129 -5.04 12.41 4.65
N ILE A 130 -5.65 11.28 5.03
CA ILE A 130 -6.42 10.44 4.10
C ILE A 130 -7.62 11.20 3.51
N LYS A 131 -8.33 12.00 4.30
CA LYS A 131 -9.43 12.84 3.79
C LYS A 131 -8.91 13.90 2.83
N TRP A 132 -7.79 14.54 3.16
CA TRP A 132 -7.15 15.56 2.33
C TRP A 132 -6.69 15.00 0.98
N LEU A 133 -6.14 13.78 0.93
CA LEU A 133 -5.79 13.08 -0.32
C LEU A 133 -6.98 12.95 -1.29
N GLY A 134 -8.21 12.89 -0.78
CA GLY A 134 -9.42 12.85 -1.60
C GLY A 134 -9.67 14.11 -2.43
N LYS A 135 -8.97 15.21 -2.15
CA LYS A 135 -9.03 16.45 -2.94
C LYS A 135 -8.27 16.36 -4.27
N PHE A 136 -7.39 15.36 -4.41
CA PHE A 136 -6.60 15.15 -5.63
C PHE A 136 -7.31 14.19 -6.57
N ASN A 137 -7.57 14.64 -7.79
CA ASN A 137 -8.23 13.84 -8.82
C ASN A 137 -7.26 12.85 -9.47
N LEU A 138 -6.82 11.86 -8.69
CA LEU A 138 -5.91 10.81 -9.12
C LEU A 138 -6.64 9.46 -9.30
N PRO A 139 -6.20 8.63 -10.27
CA PRO A 139 -6.77 7.30 -10.51
C PRO A 139 -6.82 6.46 -9.24
N GLY A 140 -8.01 5.96 -8.87
CA GLY A 140 -8.16 5.13 -7.68
C GLY A 140 -8.14 5.87 -6.35
N MET A 141 -7.86 7.18 -6.31
CA MET A 141 -7.85 8.01 -5.09
C MET A 141 -8.99 9.03 -4.99
N ALA A 142 -9.62 9.43 -6.09
CA ALA A 142 -10.59 10.52 -6.07
C ALA A 142 -11.92 10.15 -5.35
N SER A 143 -12.38 8.90 -5.44
CA SER A 143 -13.68 8.47 -4.90
C SER A 143 -13.75 8.53 -3.38
N SER A 144 -14.91 8.85 -2.79
CA SER A 144 -15.11 8.78 -1.33
C SER A 144 -14.80 7.40 -0.74
N THR A 145 -14.96 6.33 -1.53
CA THR A 145 -14.68 4.93 -1.15
C THR A 145 -13.22 4.50 -1.35
N ALA A 146 -12.35 5.40 -1.82
CA ALA A 146 -10.95 5.12 -2.13
C ALA A 146 -10.00 5.03 -0.91
N ILE A 147 -10.54 4.91 0.31
CA ILE A 147 -9.73 4.77 1.53
C ILE A 147 -8.63 3.69 1.41
N PRO A 148 -8.88 2.50 0.82
CA PRO A 148 -7.85 1.48 0.69
C PRO A 148 -6.65 1.88 -0.17
N VAL A 149 -6.87 2.69 -1.22
CA VAL A 149 -5.80 3.16 -2.10
C VAL A 149 -5.03 4.29 -1.42
N ARG A 150 -5.74 5.22 -0.76
CA ARG A 150 -5.13 6.33 -0.04
C ARG A 150 -4.25 5.85 1.13
N THR A 151 -4.74 4.88 1.91
CA THR A 151 -3.95 4.26 2.99
C THR A 151 -2.74 3.51 2.44
N THR A 152 -2.89 2.76 1.34
CA THR A 152 -1.74 2.09 0.68
C THR A 152 -0.70 3.11 0.22
N PHE A 153 -1.13 4.23 -0.38
CA PHE A 153 -0.21 5.29 -0.78
C PHE A 153 0.54 5.92 0.38
N LEU A 154 -0.18 6.29 1.44
CA LEU A 154 0.47 6.82 2.64
C LEU A 154 1.37 5.79 3.31
N HIS A 155 1.05 4.50 3.27
CA HIS A 155 1.91 3.45 3.79
C HIS A 155 3.26 3.39 3.05
N PHE A 156 3.29 3.59 1.73
CA PHE A 156 4.57 3.63 1.00
C PHE A 156 5.44 4.83 1.37
N ILE A 157 4.86 5.92 1.87
CA ILE A 157 5.58 7.13 2.28
C ILE A 157 5.94 7.07 3.78
N TYR A 158 5.03 6.58 4.61
CA TYR A 158 5.13 6.50 6.07
C TYR A 158 4.89 5.05 6.55
N PRO A 159 5.74 4.08 6.17
CA PRO A 159 5.53 2.66 6.45
C PRO A 159 5.63 2.31 7.93
N GLU A 160 6.17 3.20 8.76
CA GLU A 160 6.24 3.06 10.22
C GLU A 160 4.95 3.47 10.93
N VAL A 161 4.06 4.21 10.25
CA VAL A 161 2.92 4.87 10.88
C VAL A 161 1.59 4.41 10.29
N VAL A 162 1.48 4.37 8.96
CA VAL A 162 0.19 4.10 8.30
C VAL A 162 0.11 2.63 7.91
N PRO A 163 -0.80 1.82 8.48
CA PRO A 163 -1.01 0.44 8.05
C PRO A 163 -1.80 0.36 6.74
N ILE A 164 -1.68 -0.77 6.04
CA ILE A 164 -2.50 -1.05 4.86
C ILE A 164 -3.93 -1.40 5.28
N PHE A 165 -4.88 -0.55 4.88
CA PHE A 165 -6.31 -0.75 5.17
C PHE A 165 -7.01 -1.48 4.02
N ASP A 166 -6.79 -2.80 3.92
CA ASP A 166 -7.41 -3.65 2.91
C ASP A 166 -8.50 -4.56 3.47
N ARG A 167 -9.46 -4.95 2.62
CA ARG A 167 -10.54 -5.88 2.98
C ARG A 167 -10.00 -7.20 3.51
N MET A 168 -8.91 -7.72 2.92
CA MET A 168 -8.36 -9.01 3.35
C MET A 168 -7.70 -8.93 4.74
N VAL A 169 -7.02 -7.83 5.02
CA VAL A 169 -6.40 -7.57 6.32
C VAL A 169 -7.49 -7.40 7.39
N LEU A 170 -8.56 -6.68 7.07
CA LEU A 170 -9.72 -6.53 7.96
C LEU A 170 -10.44 -7.85 8.24
N ARG A 171 -10.53 -8.75 7.26
CA ARG A 171 -11.12 -10.08 7.47
C ARG A 171 -10.31 -10.92 8.44
N ALA A 172 -8.98 -10.88 8.35
CA ALA A 172 -8.09 -11.63 9.25
C ALA A 172 -8.32 -11.26 10.73
N ILE A 173 -8.78 -10.04 11.02
CA ILE A 173 -9.03 -9.54 12.38
C ILE A 173 -10.54 -9.57 12.74
N GLY A 174 -11.34 -10.31 11.99
CA GLY A 174 -12.76 -10.55 12.26
C GLY A 174 -13.72 -9.46 11.76
N VAL A 175 -13.30 -8.57 10.86
CA VAL A 175 -14.17 -7.50 10.32
C VAL A 175 -14.66 -7.88 8.91
N TRP A 176 -15.90 -8.37 8.84
CA TRP A 176 -16.46 -9.00 7.64
C TRP A 176 -17.34 -8.09 6.76
N GLY A 177 -17.63 -6.87 7.20
CA GLY A 177 -18.52 -5.94 6.50
C GLY A 177 -18.09 -5.67 5.06
N LYS A 178 -19.05 -5.71 4.10
CA LYS A 178 -18.79 -5.58 2.66
C LYS A 178 -17.95 -4.33 2.29
N ASN A 179 -18.22 -3.21 2.97
CA ASN A 179 -17.57 -1.91 2.76
C ASN A 179 -16.76 -1.46 3.98
N ALA A 180 -16.32 -2.40 4.85
CA ALA A 180 -15.60 -2.04 6.07
C ALA A 180 -14.30 -1.26 5.78
N ASN A 181 -13.59 -1.64 4.71
CA ASN A 181 -12.39 -0.94 4.25
C ASN A 181 -12.67 0.43 3.59
N GLN A 182 -13.93 0.88 3.55
CA GLN A 182 -14.35 2.18 3.04
C GLN A 182 -14.93 3.08 4.15
N SER A 183 -14.82 2.65 5.41
CA SER A 183 -15.38 3.36 6.56
C SER A 183 -14.28 4.01 7.40
N TYR A 184 -14.35 5.34 7.54
CA TYR A 184 -13.47 6.07 8.47
C TYR A 184 -13.66 5.64 9.92
N LYS A 185 -14.87 5.21 10.30
CA LYS A 185 -15.12 4.66 11.65
C LYS A 185 -14.33 3.38 11.88
N VAL A 186 -14.33 2.46 10.91
CA VAL A 186 -13.55 1.23 11.01
C VAL A 186 -12.05 1.54 10.97
N LEU A 187 -11.63 2.50 10.14
CA LEU A 187 -10.24 2.93 10.10
C LEU A 187 -9.76 3.52 11.44
N SER A 188 -10.58 4.34 12.10
CA SER A 188 -10.24 4.91 13.41
C SER A 188 -10.07 3.85 14.50
N GLU A 189 -10.76 2.73 14.38
CA GLU A 189 -10.58 1.58 15.28
C GLU A 189 -9.35 0.75 14.86
N TYR A 190 -9.09 0.63 13.55
CA TYR A 190 -8.01 -0.20 13.01
C TYR A 190 -6.61 0.37 13.26
N LEU A 191 -6.43 1.69 13.16
CA LEU A 191 -5.13 2.34 13.38
C LEU A 191 -4.51 1.95 14.73
N PRO A 192 -5.12 2.27 15.90
CA PRO A 192 -4.55 1.90 17.19
C PRO A 192 -4.48 0.39 17.40
N PHE A 193 -5.39 -0.38 16.80
CA PHE A 193 -5.32 -1.84 16.85
C PHE A 193 -4.07 -2.39 16.15
N SER A 194 -3.77 -1.93 14.93
CA SER A 194 -2.59 -2.35 14.17
C SER A 194 -1.28 -1.96 14.87
N TRP A 195 -1.24 -0.77 15.48
CA TRP A 195 -0.13 -0.30 16.28
C TRP A 195 0.08 -1.14 17.53
N GLY A 196 -1.02 -1.50 18.21
CA GLY A 196 -0.98 -2.41 19.35
C GLY A 196 -0.43 -3.79 18.99
N LEU A 197 -0.78 -4.32 17.81
CA LEU A 197 -0.19 -5.57 17.31
C LEU A 197 1.32 -5.40 17.05
N ALA A 198 1.73 -4.32 16.37
CA ALA A 198 3.14 -4.07 16.07
C ALA A 198 3.99 -3.97 17.35
N GLU A 199 3.46 -3.33 18.40
CA GLU A 199 4.11 -3.28 19.71
C GLU A 199 4.16 -4.65 20.38
N LYS A 200 3.02 -5.34 20.44
CA LYS A 200 2.90 -6.66 21.09
C LYS A 200 3.88 -7.69 20.51
N TYR A 201 4.08 -7.66 19.19
CA TYR A 201 4.91 -8.62 18.46
C TYR A 201 6.30 -8.08 18.11
N ARG A 202 6.73 -6.95 18.69
CA ARG A 202 8.00 -6.28 18.38
C ARG A 202 9.20 -7.22 18.39
N ASN A 203 9.29 -8.13 19.38
CA ASN A 203 10.40 -9.07 19.49
C ASN A 203 10.41 -10.14 18.38
N GLN A 204 9.24 -10.62 17.96
CA GLN A 204 9.11 -11.57 16.87
C GLN A 204 9.36 -10.90 15.52
N ILE A 205 8.88 -9.67 15.34
CA ILE A 205 9.14 -8.83 14.16
C ILE A 205 10.63 -8.52 14.02
N ALA A 206 11.40 -8.42 15.11
CA ALA A 206 12.85 -8.22 15.01
C ALA A 206 13.58 -9.36 14.24
N LEU A 207 12.93 -10.53 14.08
CA LEU A 207 13.42 -11.62 13.24
C LEU A 207 13.29 -11.30 11.74
N THR A 208 12.35 -10.42 11.36
CA THR A 208 12.11 -9.96 9.99
C THR A 208 12.91 -8.67 9.73
N ARG A 209 14.19 -8.85 9.37
CA ARG A 209 15.20 -7.77 9.35
C ARG A 209 14.91 -6.57 8.43
N ASN A 210 14.02 -6.73 7.45
CA ASN A 210 13.80 -5.73 6.40
C ASN A 210 12.42 -5.06 6.45
N GLU A 211 11.55 -5.41 7.42
CA GLU A 211 10.21 -4.83 7.51
C GLU A 211 10.12 -3.78 8.60
N SER A 212 9.33 -2.73 8.34
CA SER A 212 8.76 -1.94 9.43
C SER A 212 7.85 -2.82 10.28
N PRO A 213 7.66 -2.54 11.58
CA PRO A 213 6.74 -3.30 12.41
C PRO A 213 5.32 -3.34 11.84
N ILE A 214 4.83 -2.23 11.31
CA ILE A 214 3.52 -2.15 10.66
C ILE A 214 3.44 -3.05 9.43
N ARG A 215 4.46 -3.01 8.56
CA ARG A 215 4.49 -3.83 7.36
C ARG A 215 4.53 -5.32 7.71
N ALA A 216 5.29 -5.72 8.72
CA ALA A 216 5.33 -7.09 9.21
C ALA A 216 3.96 -7.56 9.71
N ILE A 217 3.22 -6.71 10.44
CA ILE A 217 1.82 -6.98 10.82
C ILE A 217 0.95 -7.16 9.58
N ASP A 218 1.01 -6.23 8.62
CA ASP A 218 0.19 -6.31 7.40
C ASP A 218 0.46 -7.60 6.60
N MET A 219 1.73 -8.03 6.50
CA MET A 219 2.11 -9.31 5.89
C MET A 219 1.56 -10.50 6.67
N ALA A 220 1.68 -10.50 7.99
CA ALA A 220 1.23 -11.59 8.83
C ALA A 220 -0.31 -11.74 8.80
N LEU A 221 -1.04 -10.62 8.87
CA LEU A 221 -2.50 -10.59 8.71
C LEU A 221 -2.92 -11.04 7.30
N TRP A 222 -2.17 -10.63 6.26
CA TRP A 222 -2.38 -11.15 4.91
C TRP A 222 -2.23 -12.68 4.90
N VAL A 223 -1.15 -13.24 5.42
CA VAL A 223 -0.94 -14.70 5.48
C VAL A 223 -2.02 -15.41 6.31
N GLY A 224 -2.40 -14.83 7.45
CA GLY A 224 -3.37 -15.39 8.41
C GLY A 224 -4.81 -15.43 7.89
N ARG A 225 -5.15 -14.65 6.86
CA ARG A 225 -6.52 -14.57 6.29
C ARG A 225 -7.10 -15.91 5.79
N GLY A 226 -6.27 -16.94 5.66
CA GLY A 226 -6.64 -18.25 5.13
C GLY A 226 -6.58 -19.39 6.15
N ILE A 227 -6.55 -19.11 7.46
CA ILE A 227 -6.57 -20.15 8.51
C ILE A 227 -8.01 -20.54 8.91
N ASP A 228 -9.01 -19.69 8.61
CA ASP A 228 -10.43 -19.93 8.95
C ASP A 228 -11.36 -20.08 7.72
N GLN A 229 -10.92 -20.81 6.68
CA GLN A 229 -11.81 -21.22 5.56
C GLN A 229 -11.69 -22.71 5.25
#